data_AF-A0A9E5A672-F1
#
_entry.id   AF-A0A9E5A672-F1
#
_cell.length_a   1.000
_cell.length_b   1.000
_cell.length_c   1.000
_cell.angle_alpha   90.00
_cell.angle_beta   90.00
_cell.angle_gamma   90.00
#
_symmetry.space_group_name_H-M   'P 1'
#
loop_
_entity.id
_entity.type
_entity.pdbx_description
1 polymer ?
#
loop_
_entity_poly.entity_id
_entity_poly.type
_entity_poly.pdbx_seq_one_letter_code
_entity_poly.pdbx_strand_id
1 'polypeptide(L)' 'MPNNKPLSFGGHALVWAGDWSEASARGAAASAKRAGYDYIEMLMIDPDSIDVAMTKDVLDEYGLFATASLGLSPATDVT' A
#
# COMPACT_ATOMS: atom_id res chain seq x y z
N MET A 1 0.17 -20.23 -4.46
CA MET A 1 0.73 -20.29 -5.83
C MET A 1 0.86 -18.86 -6.31
N PRO A 2 1.98 -18.43 -6.90
CA PRO A 2 2.04 -17.11 -7.51
C PRO A 2 0.96 -17.04 -8.59
N ASN A 3 0.17 -15.98 -8.55
CA ASN A 3 -0.93 -15.72 -9.45
C ASN A 3 -0.32 -15.60 -10.86
N ASN A 4 -0.56 -16.58 -11.75
CA ASN A 4 0.05 -16.63 -13.09
C ASN A 4 -0.59 -15.63 -14.06
N LYS A 5 -1.05 -14.48 -13.54
CA LYS A 5 -1.65 -13.41 -14.32
C LYS A 5 -0.54 -12.72 -15.12
N PRO A 6 -0.76 -12.42 -16.41
CA PRO A 6 0.21 -11.68 -17.22
C PRO A 6 0.35 -10.20 -16.80
N LEU A 7 -0.60 -9.68 -16.01
CA LEU A 7 -0.65 -8.31 -15.52
C LEU A 7 -1.09 -8.31 -14.04
N SER A 8 -0.52 -7.40 -13.26
CA SER A 8 -0.93 -7.17 -11.86
C SER A 8 -1.85 -5.95 -11.78
N PHE A 9 -2.92 -6.05 -11.01
CA PHE A 9 -3.84 -4.96 -10.76
C PHE A 9 -3.75 -4.52 -9.31
N GLY A 10 -3.67 -3.21 -9.07
CA GLY A 10 -3.64 -2.66 -7.71
C GLY A 10 -4.66 -1.57 -7.51
N GLY A 11 -4.87 -1.24 -6.23
CA GLY A 11 -5.70 -0.13 -5.81
C GLY A 11 -4.94 0.78 -4.85
N HIS A 12 -5.17 2.08 -4.96
CA HIS A 12 -4.56 3.07 -4.08
C HIS A 12 -5.15 2.98 -2.67
N ALA A 13 -4.28 2.97 -1.64
CA ALA A 13 -4.64 2.75 -0.24
C ALA A 13 -5.77 3.69 0.27
N LEU A 14 -5.77 4.95 -0.19
CA LEU A 14 -6.79 5.95 0.16
C LEU A 14 -8.23 5.58 -0.22
N VAL A 15 -8.47 4.55 -1.03
CA VAL A 15 -9.82 4.01 -1.26
C VAL A 15 -10.41 3.44 0.03
N TRP A 16 -9.57 2.92 0.93
CA TRP A 16 -10.01 2.19 2.12
C TRP A 16 -9.52 2.80 3.44
N ALA A 17 -8.39 3.50 3.45
CA ALA A 17 -7.76 4.01 4.65
C ALA A 17 -7.20 5.41 4.45
N GLY A 18 -7.48 6.34 5.36
CA GLY A 18 -6.93 7.70 5.37
C GLY A 18 -5.59 7.85 6.11
N ASP A 19 -5.17 6.80 6.82
CA ASP A 19 -3.88 6.69 7.52
C ASP A 19 -3.26 5.32 7.30
N TRP A 20 -2.08 5.08 7.88
CA TRP A 20 -1.38 3.80 7.81
C TRP A 20 -1.06 3.20 9.19
N SER A 21 -1.98 3.34 10.14
CA SER A 21 -1.95 2.55 11.37
C SER A 21 -2.14 1.05 11.08
N GLU A 22 -1.72 0.16 11.98
CA GLU A 22 -1.89 -1.29 11.76
C GLU A 22 -3.35 -1.68 11.48
N ALA A 23 -4.31 -1.08 12.21
CA ALA A 23 -5.73 -1.34 12.02
C ALA A 23 -6.21 -0.92 10.61
N SER A 24 -5.80 0.27 10.16
CA SER A 24 -6.11 0.78 8.83
C SER A 24 -5.43 -0.02 7.73
N ALA A 25 -4.17 -0.39 7.90
CA ALA A 25 -3.41 -1.21 6.96
C ALA A 25 -4.06 -2.59 6.78
N ARG A 26 -4.46 -3.25 7.87
CA ARG A 26 -5.20 -4.52 7.83
C ARG A 26 -6.56 -4.36 7.16
N GLY A 27 -7.29 -3.29 7.47
CA GLY A 27 -8.58 -2.96 6.85
C GLY A 27 -8.47 -2.76 5.33
N ALA A 28 -7.44 -2.02 4.89
CA ALA A 28 -7.14 -1.79 3.48
C ALA A 28 -6.71 -3.08 2.78
N ALA A 29 -5.75 -3.83 3.33
CA ALA A 29 -5.26 -5.09 2.77
C ALA A 29 -6.39 -6.13 2.63
N ALA A 30 -7.20 -6.31 3.67
CA ALA A 30 -8.34 -7.22 3.63
C ALA A 30 -9.37 -6.77 2.57
N SER A 31 -9.60 -5.47 2.41
CA SER A 31 -10.53 -4.93 1.41
C SER A 31 -10.01 -5.09 -0.02
N ALA A 32 -8.74 -4.79 -0.25
CA ALA A 32 -8.08 -4.96 -1.54
C ALA A 32 -8.07 -6.44 -1.97
N LYS A 33 -7.76 -7.34 -1.02
CA LYS A 33 -7.81 -8.79 -1.27
C LYS A 33 -9.21 -9.27 -1.63
N ARG A 34 -10.24 -8.84 -0.88
CA ARG A 34 -11.64 -9.17 -1.20
C ARG A 34 -12.07 -8.65 -2.58
N ALA A 35 -11.54 -7.50 -3.00
CA ALA A 35 -11.80 -6.93 -4.33
C ALA A 35 -11.01 -7.60 -5.46
N GLY A 36 -10.07 -8.51 -5.17
CA GLY A 36 -9.31 -9.27 -6.16
C GLY A 36 -8.05 -8.59 -6.69
N TYR A 37 -7.57 -7.54 -5.99
CA TYR A 37 -6.30 -6.89 -6.29
C TYR A 37 -5.10 -7.77 -5.94
N ASP A 38 -3.99 -7.52 -6.63
CA ASP A 38 -2.71 -8.20 -6.47
C ASP A 38 -1.76 -7.38 -5.58
N TYR A 39 -1.94 -6.05 -5.50
CA TYR A 39 -1.15 -5.15 -4.65
C TYR A 39 -1.95 -3.94 -4.14
N ILE A 40 -1.40 -3.27 -3.13
CA ILE A 40 -1.83 -1.93 -2.71
C ILE A 40 -0.74 -0.91 -3.09
N GLU A 41 -1.17 0.21 -3.66
CA GLU A 41 -0.32 1.40 -3.79
C GLU A 41 -0.45 2.26 -2.53
N MET A 42 0.63 2.34 -1.76
CA MET A 42 0.69 3.11 -0.51
C MET A 42 0.94 4.58 -0.81
N LEU A 43 0.18 5.46 -0.15
CA LEU A 43 0.50 6.89 -0.09
C LEU A 43 1.62 7.11 0.94
N MET A 44 2.80 7.43 0.47
CA MET A 44 3.99 7.60 1.30
C MET A 44 4.27 9.11 1.52
N ILE A 45 3.30 9.83 2.09
CA ILE A 45 3.40 11.29 2.33
C ILE A 45 4.54 11.65 3.28
N ASP A 46 4.80 10.78 4.26
CA ASP A 46 5.94 10.84 5.17
C ASP A 46 6.59 9.45 5.21
N PRO A 47 7.60 9.18 4.36
CA PRO A 47 8.25 7.88 4.27
C PRO A 47 8.85 7.39 5.59
N ASP A 48 9.38 8.30 6.40
CA ASP A 48 10.08 7.96 7.64
C ASP A 48 9.12 7.51 8.74
N SER A 49 7.83 7.84 8.62
CA SER A 49 6.77 7.40 9.54
C SER A 49 6.25 5.98 9.28
N ILE A 50 6.63 5.36 8.17
CA ILE A 50 6.12 4.04 7.78
C ILE A 50 6.79 2.93 8.59
N ASP A 51 5.99 2.18 9.34
CA ASP A 51 6.44 0.91 9.93
C ASP A 51 6.51 -0.16 8.83
N VAL A 52 7.72 -0.37 8.29
CA VAL A 52 7.99 -1.31 7.21
C VAL A 52 7.77 -2.76 7.67
N ALA A 53 8.09 -3.10 8.91
CA ALA A 53 7.96 -4.47 9.41
C ALA A 53 6.47 -4.84 9.54
N MET A 54 5.68 -3.99 10.19
CA MET A 54 4.23 -4.15 10.28
C MET A 54 3.59 -4.21 8.89
N THR A 55 3.97 -3.29 8.00
CA THR A 55 3.42 -3.24 6.64
C THR A 55 3.67 -4.54 5.88
N LYS A 56 4.90 -5.07 5.94
CA LYS A 56 5.25 -6.34 5.31
C LYS A 56 4.40 -7.48 5.87
N ASP A 57 4.33 -7.61 7.19
CA ASP A 57 3.61 -8.71 7.85
C ASP A 57 2.11 -8.69 7.49
N VAL A 58 1.50 -7.49 7.46
CA VAL A 58 0.11 -7.32 7.04
C VAL A 58 -0.09 -7.72 5.57
N LEU A 59 0.75 -7.26 4.65
CA LEU A 59 0.57 -7.55 3.22
C LEU A 59 0.80 -9.03 2.91
N ASP A 60 1.77 -9.66 3.57
CA ASP A 60 2.05 -11.10 3.46
C ASP A 60 0.83 -11.94 3.93
N GLU A 61 0.16 -11.53 5.02
CA GLU A 61 -1.07 -12.18 5.53
C GLU A 61 -2.19 -12.25 4.47
N TYR A 62 -2.34 -11.20 3.66
CA TYR A 62 -3.36 -11.13 2.60
C TYR A 62 -2.86 -11.57 1.22
N GLY A 63 -1.57 -11.93 1.10
CA GLY A 63 -0.94 -12.30 -0.16
C GLY A 63 -0.95 -11.16 -1.17
N LEU A 64 -0.65 -9.95 -0.70
CA LEU A 64 -0.50 -8.73 -1.49
C LEU A 64 0.96 -8.30 -1.47
N PHE A 65 1.40 -7.56 -2.50
CA PHE A 65 2.64 -6.78 -2.41
C PHE A 65 2.32 -5.28 -2.35
N ALA A 66 3.34 -4.45 -2.11
CA ALA A 66 3.20 -2.99 -2.09
C ALA A 66 3.85 -2.35 -3.33
N THR A 67 3.21 -1.30 -3.83
CA THR A 67 3.86 -0.20 -4.54
C THR A 67 3.74 1.06 -3.69
N ALA A 68 4.46 2.13 -4.04
CA ALA A 68 4.37 3.39 -3.32
C ALA A 68 4.41 4.58 -4.27
N SER A 69 3.67 5.62 -3.93
CA SER A 69 3.72 6.93 -4.57
C SER A 69 3.75 8.02 -3.51
N LEU A 70 4.31 9.18 -3.86
CA LEU A 70 4.39 10.34 -2.99
C LEU A 70 4.29 11.63 -3.80
N GLY A 71 3.74 12.66 -3.17
CA GLY A 71 3.78 14.02 -3.67
C GLY A 71 4.92 14.79 -3.02
N LEU A 72 5.78 15.40 -3.83
CA LEU A 72 6.84 16.28 -3.36
C LEU A 72 6.28 17.62 -2.86
N SER A 73 7.04 18.29 -2.00
CA SER A 73 6.72 19.64 -1.53
C SER A 73 7.55 20.70 -2.27
N PRO A 74 7.19 21.99 -2.19
CA PRO A 74 8.04 23.07 -2.71
C PRO A 74 9.45 23.10 -2.10
N ALA A 75 9.64 22.57 -0.89
CA ALA A 75 10.96 22.50 -0.25
C ALA A 75 11.91 21.48 -0.91
N THR A 76 11.36 20.60 -1.75
CA THR A 76 12.12 19.60 -2.52
C THR A 76 12.27 19.98 -4.00
N ASP A 77 11.99 21.25 -4.35
CA ASP A 77 12.21 21.76 -5.70
C ASP A 77 13.71 21.98 -5.99
N VAL A 78 14.09 21.93 -7.27
CA VAL A 78 15.48 21.99 -7.75
C VAL A 78 15.89 23.39 -8.26
N THR A 79 15.16 24.42 -7.85
CA THR A 79 15.35 25.83 -8.30
C THR A 79 16.72 26.40 -8.00
#